data_AF-A0A5K0XHZ5-F1
#
_entry.id   AF-A0A5K0XHZ5-F1
#
_cell.length_a   1.000
_cell.length_b   1.000
_cell.length_c   1.000
_cell.angle_alpha   90.00
_cell.angle_beta   90.00
_cell.angle_gamma   90.00
#
_symmetry.space_group_name_H-M   'P 1'
#
loop_
_entity.id
_entity.type
_entity.pdbx_description
1 polymer ?
#
loop_
_entity_poly.entity_id
_entity_poly.type
_entity_poly.pdbx_seq_one_letter_code
_entity_poly.pdbx_strand_id
1 'polypeptide(L)' 'VGMLFVRCRGGISHSPVEYVMEDDVWAASLALLKFLQDMV' A
#
# COMPACT_ATOMS: atom_id res chain seq x y z
N VAL A 1 -14.80 8.86 -2.76
CA VAL A 1 -13.50 8.53 -3.40
C VAL A 1 -12.44 8.58 -2.31
N GLY A 2 -11.60 7.55 -2.18
CA GLY A 2 -10.56 7.44 -1.14
C GLY A 2 -9.24 6.96 -1.72
N MET A 3 -8.13 7.23 -1.02
CA MET A 3 -6.78 6.81 -1.41
C MET A 3 -6.16 5.95 -0.30
N LEU A 4 -5.34 4.98 -0.70
CA LEU A 4 -4.55 4.13 0.20
C LEU A 4 -3.08 4.24 -0.20
N PHE A 5 -2.23 4.62 0.75
CA PHE A 5 -0.79 4.78 0.52
C PHE A 5 -0.04 3.54 1.00
N VAL A 6 0.99 3.14 0.24
CA VAL A 6 1.90 2.05 0.57
C VAL A 6 3.29 2.64 0.80
N ARG A 7 4.03 2.07 1.74
CA ARG A 7 5.37 2.55 2.09
C ARG A 7 6.39 2.13 1.02
N CYS A 8 7.07 3.10 0.42
CA CYS A 8 8.31 2.87 -0.34
C CYS A 8 9.51 2.77 0.61
N ARG A 9 10.48 1.88 0.31
CA ARG A 9 11.71 1.69 1.07
C ARG A 9 12.46 3.02 1.18
N GLY A 10 12.69 3.47 2.42
CA GLY A 10 13.37 4.74 2.70
C GLY A 10 12.60 5.98 2.25
N GLY A 11 11.31 5.86 1.90
CA GLY A 11 10.50 6.98 1.40
C GLY A 11 10.95 7.51 0.03
N ILE A 12 11.72 6.71 -0.72
CA ILE A 12 12.22 7.11 -2.04
C ILE A 12 11.08 7.11 -3.04
N SER A 13 11.00 8.17 -3.84
CA SER A 13 10.06 8.31 -4.94
C SER A 13 10.75 8.96 -6.15
N HIS A 14 10.23 8.73 -7.36
CA HIS A 14 10.76 9.27 -8.62
C HIS A 14 12.22 8.89 -8.88
N SER A 15 12.59 7.65 -8.57
CA SER A 15 13.95 7.16 -8.70
C SER A 15 13.99 5.70 -9.16
N PRO A 16 15.00 5.26 -9.93
CA PRO A 16 15.14 3.85 -10.33
C PRO A 16 15.28 2.88 -9.15
N VAL A 17 15.64 3.37 -7.96
CA VAL A 17 15.75 2.55 -6.73
C VAL A 17 14.48 2.59 -5.87
N GLU A 18 13.42 3.25 -6.33
CA GLU A 18 12.10 3.20 -5.69
C GLU A 18 11.58 1.75 -5.66
N TYR A 19 11.20 1.28 -4.48
CA TYR A 19 10.81 -0.11 -4.26
C TYR A 19 9.92 -0.23 -3.04
N VAL A 20 8.85 -1.03 -3.14
CA VAL A 20 7.98 -1.40 -2.02
C VAL A 20 8.30 -2.83 -1.57
N MET A 21 8.24 -3.10 -0.25
CA MET A 21 8.41 -4.47 0.24
C MET A 21 7.15 -5.28 0.00
N GLU A 22 7.29 -6.57 -0.27
CA GLU A 22 6.15 -7.48 -0.48
C GLU A 22 5.17 -7.46 0.71
N ASP A 23 5.70 -7.42 1.94
CA ASP A 23 4.88 -7.33 3.16
C ASP A 23 4.04 -6.05 3.22
N ASP A 24 4.58 -4.91 2.76
CA ASP A 24 3.86 -3.64 2.73
C ASP A 24 2.71 -3.69 1.70
N VAL A 25 2.93 -4.38 0.57
CA VAL A 25 1.89 -4.63 -0.45
C VAL A 25 0.80 -5.55 0.09
N TRP A 26 1.19 -6.61 0.81
CA TRP A 26 0.25 -7.53 1.44
C TRP A 26 -0.62 -6.83 2.48
N ALA A 27 0.01 -6.07 3.38
CA ALA A 27 -0.69 -5.30 4.41
C ALA A 27 -1.70 -4.30 3.81
N ALA A 28 -1.29 -3.55 2.77
CA ALA A 28 -2.18 -2.64 2.07
C ALA A 28 -3.36 -3.36 1.42
N SER A 29 -3.11 -4.51 0.79
CA SER A 29 -4.15 -5.30 0.13
C SER A 29 -5.18 -5.83 1.12
N LEU A 30 -4.72 -6.34 2.27
CA LEU A 30 -5.60 -6.77 3.36
C LEU A 30 -6.40 -5.61 3.96
N ALA A 31 -5.78 -4.45 4.14
CA ALA A 31 -6.47 -3.25 4.62
C ALA A 31 -7.59 -2.81 3.67
N LEU A 32 -7.32 -2.81 2.36
CA LEU A 32 -8.34 -2.50 1.35
C LEU A 32 -9.47 -3.54 1.36
N LEU A 33 -9.13 -4.83 1.41
CA LEU A 33 -10.12 -5.90 1.48
C LEU A 33 -11.04 -5.72 2.70
N LYS A 34 -10.46 -5.52 3.88
CA LYS A 34 -11.22 -5.30 5.12
C LYS A 34 -12.14 -4.09 5.02
N PHE A 35 -11.64 -2.98 4.47
CA PHE A 35 -12.43 -1.78 4.25
C PHE A 35 -13.64 -2.04 3.35
N LEU A 36 -13.45 -2.78 2.25
CA LEU A 36 -14.56 -3.14 1.35
C LEU A 36 -15.55 -4.11 2.01
N GLN A 37 -15.07 -5.05 2.82
CA GLN A 37 -15.92 -5.97 3.58
C GLN A 37 -16.79 -5.25 4.61
N ASP A 38 -16.27 -4.21 5.26
CA ASP A 38 -17.01 -3.41 6.25
C ASP A 38 -18.08 -2.50 5.63
N MET A 39 -18.09 -2.35 4.31
CA MET A 39 -19.09 -1.58 3.58
C MET A 39 -20.32 -2.37 3.15
N VAL A 40 -20.28 -3.69 3.27
CA VAL A 40 -21.39 -4.60 2.90
C VAL A 40 -22.29 -4.85 4.10
#